data_AF-A0A126Q096-F1
#
_entry.id   AF-A0A126Q096-F1
#
_cell.length_a   1.000
_cell.length_b   1.000
_cell.length_c   1.000
_cell.angle_alpha   90.00
_cell.angle_beta   90.00
_cell.angle_gamma   90.00
#
_symmetry.space_group_name_H-M   'P 1'
#
loop_
_entity.id
_entity.type
_entity.pdbx_description
1 polymer ?
#
loop_
_entity_poly.entity_id
_entity_poly.type
_entity_poly.pdbx_seq_one_letter_code
_entity_poly.pdbx_strand_id
1 'polypeptide(L)'
;MMLEKGDIPENQAGINYLNQVLPTGGERDLQYPVKNVSKIKVPVFIIQGEEDVRVPKEHAFALRAESEKRNMPYEWMMKSGEGHGYY
;
A
#
# COMPACT_ATOMS: atom_id res chain seq x y z
N MET A 1 -8.23 1.03 -1.53
CA MET A 1 -7.48 1.27 -0.28
C MET A 1 -7.14 2.74 -0.04
N MET A 2 -6.52 3.51 -0.95
CA MET A 2 -6.13 4.90 -0.62
C MET A 2 -7.28 5.87 -0.28
N LEU A 3 -8.52 5.58 -0.71
CA LEU A 3 -9.72 6.33 -0.33
C LEU A 3 -10.32 5.90 1.01
N GLU A 4 -9.83 4.80 1.58
CA GLU A 4 -10.41 4.11 2.74
C GLU A 4 -9.40 3.96 3.89
N LYS A 5 -8.10 3.96 3.57
CA LYS A 5 -6.98 3.68 4.47
C LYS A 5 -5.88 4.72 4.21
N GLY A 6 -5.33 5.21 5.32
CA GLY A 6 -4.38 6.31 5.35
C GLY A 6 -5.03 7.60 5.84
N ASP A 7 -4.21 8.60 6.10
CA ASP A 7 -4.62 9.90 6.63
C ASP A 7 -5.10 10.88 5.54
N ILE A 8 -4.74 10.64 4.27
CA ILE A 8 -5.13 11.49 3.14
C ILE A 8 -6.66 11.70 3.04
N PRO A 9 -7.53 10.67 3.10
CA PRO A 9 -8.97 10.86 3.01
C PRO A 9 -9.63 11.45 4.27
N GLU A 10 -8.89 11.71 5.35
CA GLU A 10 -9.46 12.22 6.62
C GLU A 10 -9.91 13.68 6.55
N ASN A 11 -9.50 14.43 5.53
CA ASN A 11 -9.89 15.83 5.35
C ASN A 11 -10.23 16.19 3.89
N GLN A 12 -10.94 17.31 3.71
CA GLN A 12 -11.43 17.73 2.40
C GLN A 12 -10.31 18.01 1.40
N ALA A 13 -9.17 18.56 1.85
CA ALA A 13 -8.06 18.87 0.97
C ALA A 13 -7.43 17.58 0.41
N GLY A 14 -7.25 16.56 1.25
CA GLY A 14 -6.74 15.26 0.82
C GLY A 14 -7.73 14.48 -0.05
N ILE A 15 -9.04 14.56 0.23
CA ILE A 15 -10.07 14.03 -0.68
C ILE A 15 -9.99 14.72 -2.06
N ASN A 16 -9.88 16.06 -2.09
CA ASN A 16 -9.75 16.81 -3.34
C ASN A 16 -8.48 16.40 -4.10
N TYR A 17 -7.37 16.22 -3.40
CA TYR A 17 -6.12 15.72 -3.97
C TYR A 17 -6.31 14.32 -4.58
N LEU A 18 -6.87 13.36 -3.84
CA LEU A 18 -7.10 12.01 -4.34
C LEU A 18 -8.03 12.00 -5.57
N ASN A 19 -9.05 12.85 -5.60
CA ASN A 19 -9.92 13.00 -6.76
C ASN A 19 -9.20 13.59 -7.99
N GLN A 20 -8.16 14.41 -7.77
CA GLN A 20 -7.35 14.97 -8.84
C GLN A 20 -6.33 13.96 -9.39
N VAL A 21 -5.70 13.16 -8.52
CA VAL A 21 -4.58 12.28 -8.94
C VAL A 21 -4.99 10.85 -9.27
N LEU A 22 -6.13 10.38 -8.75
CA LEU A 22 -6.62 9.04 -9.05
C LEU A 22 -7.60 9.06 -10.21
N PRO A 23 -7.46 8.14 -11.18
CA PRO A 23 -8.47 7.97 -12.21
C PRO A 23 -9.79 7.48 -11.58
N THR A 24 -10.87 7.57 -12.36
CA THR A 24 -12.23 7.19 -11.93
C THR A 24 -12.61 5.80 -12.48
N GLY A 25 -13.63 5.18 -11.86
CA GLY A 25 -14.14 3.88 -12.30
C GLY A 25 -13.10 2.76 -12.27
N GLY A 26 -13.18 1.85 -13.26
CA GLY A 26 -12.33 0.65 -13.33
C GLY A 26 -10.84 0.94 -13.53
N GLU A 27 -10.48 2.11 -14.07
CA GLU A 27 -9.07 2.48 -14.24
C GLU A 27 -8.36 2.71 -12.90
N ARG A 28 -9.10 3.12 -11.86
CA ARG A 28 -8.59 3.25 -10.49
C ARG A 28 -8.06 1.92 -9.96
N ASP A 29 -8.76 0.83 -10.28
CA ASP A 29 -8.37 -0.49 -9.81
C ASP A 29 -7.03 -0.94 -10.37
N LEU A 30 -6.71 -0.52 -11.60
CA LEU A 30 -5.43 -0.82 -12.23
C LEU A 30 -4.25 -0.13 -11.55
N GLN A 31 -4.49 0.94 -10.78
CA GLN A 31 -3.45 1.68 -10.06
C GLN A 31 -3.05 1.03 -8.73
N TYR A 32 -3.85 0.11 -8.18
CA TYR A 32 -3.51 -0.54 -6.91
C TYR A 32 -2.40 -1.58 -7.11
N PRO A 33 -1.23 -1.45 -6.43
CA PRO A 33 -0.12 -2.39 -6.60
C PRO A 33 -0.49 -3.84 -6.29
N VAL A 34 -1.33 -4.05 -5.26
CA VAL A 34 -1.82 -5.39 -4.86
C VAL A 34 -2.58 -6.13 -5.98
N LYS A 35 -3.24 -5.40 -6.90
CA LYS A 35 -3.92 -5.99 -8.06
C LYS A 35 -2.96 -6.35 -9.21
N ASN A 36 -1.69 -5.98 -9.10
CA ASN A 36 -0.69 -6.11 -10.14
C ASN A 36 0.50 -7.01 -9.74
N VAL A 37 0.42 -7.73 -8.61
CA VAL A 37 1.52 -8.57 -8.09
C VAL A 37 2.02 -9.59 -9.11
N SER A 38 1.14 -10.12 -9.96
CA SER A 38 1.52 -11.05 -11.05
C SER A 38 2.52 -10.47 -12.07
N LYS A 39 2.66 -9.15 -12.14
CA LYS A 39 3.56 -8.46 -13.08
C LYS A 39 4.98 -8.34 -12.53
N ILE A 40 5.21 -8.61 -11.25
CA ILE A 40 6.51 -8.51 -10.60
C ILE A 40 7.37 -9.70 -11.04
N LYS A 41 8.59 -9.42 -11.51
CA LYS A 41 9.56 -10.41 -12.01
C LYS A 41 10.93 -10.34 -11.33
N VAL A 42 11.06 -9.47 -10.35
CA VAL A 42 12.29 -9.19 -9.62
C VAL A 42 12.07 -9.42 -8.14
N PRO A 43 13.12 -9.69 -7.34
CA PRO A 43 13.01 -9.79 -5.90
C PRO A 43 12.41 -8.51 -5.30
N VAL A 44 11.56 -8.67 -4.29
CA VAL A 44 10.93 -7.57 -3.57
C VAL A 44 11.26 -7.69 -2.08
N PHE A 45 11.69 -6.60 -1.48
CA PHE A 45 11.75 -6.46 -0.03
C PHE A 45 10.61 -5.56 0.43
N ILE A 46 9.69 -6.11 1.24
CA ILE A 46 8.57 -5.37 1.82
C ILE A 46 8.97 -4.92 3.22
N ILE A 47 9.13 -3.60 3.40
CA ILE A 47 9.49 -2.96 4.66
C ILE A 47 8.41 -1.95 5.06
N GLN A 48 7.98 -1.97 6.33
CA GLN A 48 6.88 -1.14 6.83
C GLN A 48 7.05 -0.84 8.33
N GLY A 49 6.76 0.39 8.73
CA GLY A 49 6.56 0.77 10.14
C GLY A 49 5.17 0.33 10.62
N GLU A 50 5.11 -0.31 11.79
CA GLU A 50 3.86 -0.89 12.32
C GLU A 50 2.81 0.16 12.68
N GLU A 51 3.24 1.35 13.08
CA GLU A 51 2.41 2.47 13.56
C GLU A 51 2.25 3.58 12.51
N ASP A 52 2.54 3.30 11.24
CA ASP A 52 2.41 4.27 10.15
C ASP A 52 0.94 4.57 9.84
N VAL A 53 0.47 5.75 10.24
CA VAL A 53 -0.89 6.23 9.95
C VAL A 53 -1.05 6.75 8.51
N ARG A 54 0.04 7.10 7.83
CA ARG A 54 0.01 7.61 6.45
C ARG A 54 -0.14 6.46 5.46
N VAL A 55 0.62 5.40 5.67
CA VAL A 55 0.53 4.14 4.91
C VAL A 55 0.26 2.98 5.88
N PRO A 56 -1.02 2.74 6.25
CA PRO A 56 -1.36 1.71 7.22
C PRO A 56 -0.84 0.33 6.84
N LYS A 57 -0.43 -0.45 7.85
CA LYS A 57 0.19 -1.78 7.69
C LYS A 57 -0.64 -2.78 6.87
N GLU A 58 -1.94 -2.58 6.75
CA GLU A 58 -2.83 -3.35 5.87
C GLU A 58 -2.36 -3.34 4.41
N HIS A 59 -1.72 -2.27 3.94
CA HIS A 59 -1.15 -2.22 2.60
C HIS A 59 -0.02 -3.25 2.41
N ALA A 60 0.91 -3.31 3.39
CA ALA A 60 2.01 -4.27 3.39
C ALA A 60 1.48 -5.71 3.55
N PHE A 61 0.51 -5.94 4.44
CA PHE A 61 -0.11 -7.25 4.60
C PHE A 61 -0.83 -7.72 3.35
N ALA A 62 -1.56 -6.85 2.66
CA ALA A 62 -2.24 -7.21 1.42
C ALA A 62 -1.25 -7.60 0.31
N LEU A 63 -0.14 -6.86 0.18
CA LEU A 63 0.92 -7.19 -0.78
C LEU A 63 1.59 -8.53 -0.45
N ARG A 64 1.91 -8.76 0.83
CA ARG A 64 2.49 -10.03 1.31
C ARG A 64 1.56 -11.21 1.03
N ALA A 65 0.28 -11.10 1.41
CA ALA A 65 -0.70 -12.17 1.21
C ALA A 65 -0.86 -12.52 -0.27
N GLU A 66 -0.90 -11.53 -1.17
CA GLU A 66 -0.94 -11.79 -2.61
C GLU A 66 0.36 -12.39 -3.15
N SER A 67 1.51 -12.06 -2.56
CA SER A 67 2.80 -12.66 -2.90
C SER A 67 2.84 -14.14 -2.51
N GLU A 68 2.42 -14.46 -1.27
CA GLU A 68 2.30 -15.83 -0.76
C GLU A 68 1.36 -16.68 -1.64
N LYS A 69 0.17 -16.17 -1.99
CA LYS A 69 -0.78 -16.87 -2.89
C LYS A 69 -0.19 -17.23 -4.26
N ARG A 70 0.82 -16.49 -4.71
CA ARG A 70 1.46 -16.67 -6.02
C ARG A 70 2.80 -17.39 -5.94
N ASN A 71 3.22 -17.81 -4.74
CA ASN A 71 4.56 -18.36 -4.49
C ASN A 71 5.68 -17.42 -4.97
N MET A 72 5.46 -16.11 -4.90
CA MET A 72 6.46 -15.13 -5.29
C MET A 72 7.46 -14.95 -4.14
N PRO A 73 8.78 -15.01 -4.37
CA PRO A 73 9.75 -14.76 -3.33
C PRO A 73 9.74 -13.29 -2.92
N TYR A 74 9.76 -13.03 -1.61
CA TYR A 74 9.90 -11.70 -1.04
C TYR A 74 10.67 -11.77 0.28
N GLU A 75 11.35 -10.68 0.61
CA GLU A 75 11.84 -10.43 1.96
C GLU A 75 10.83 -9.58 2.72
N TRP A 76 10.83 -9.68 4.06
CA TRP A 76 9.82 -9.04 4.91
C TRP A 76 10.43 -8.46 6.17
N MET A 77 10.08 -7.20 6.45
CA MET A 77 10.39 -6.52 7.70
C MET A 77 9.21 -5.63 8.11
N MET A 78 8.53 -6.01 9.19
CA MET A 78 7.64 -5.11 9.91
C MET A 78 8.41 -4.59 11.12
N LYS A 79 8.56 -3.27 11.22
CA LYS A 79 9.29 -2.65 12.31
C LYS A 79 8.30 -2.12 13.35
N SER A 80 8.21 -2.82 14.46
CA SER A 80 7.33 -2.44 15.58
C SER A 80 7.74 -1.09 16.17
N GLY A 81 6.75 -0.27 16.50
CA GLY A 81 6.94 1.07 17.07
C GLY A 81 7.32 2.18 16.07
N GLU A 82 7.66 1.87 14.82
CA GLU A 82 7.97 2.90 13.81
C GLU A 82 6.71 3.35 13.06
N GLY A 83 6.67 4.65 12.73
CA GLY A 83 5.66 5.25 11.89
C GLY A 83 6.10 5.37 10.42
N HIS A 84 5.79 6.49 9.78
CA HIS A 84 6.12 6.72 8.36
C HIS A 84 7.61 6.98 8.08
N GLY A 85 8.38 7.33 9.10
CA GLY A 85 9.82 7.53 9.03
C GLY A 85 10.53 6.62 10.02
N TYR A 86 11.80 6.33 9.73
CA TYR A 86 12.71 5.67 10.65
C TYR A 86 13.49 6.74 11.42
N TYR A 87 13.46 6.69 12.74
CA TYR A 87 14.31 7.50 13.61
C TYR A 87 15.44 6.69 14.23
#